data_AF-A0A945VAD9-F1
#
_entry.id   AF-A0A945VAD9-F1
#
_cell.length_a   1.000
_cell.length_b   1.000
_cell.length_c   1.000
_cell.angle_alpha   90.00
_cell.angle_beta   90.00
_cell.angle_gamma   90.00
#
_symmetry.space_group_name_H-M   'P 1'
#
loop_
_entity.id
_entity.type
_entity.pdbx_description
1 polymer ?
#
loop_
_entity_poly.entity_id
_entity_poly.type
_entity_poly.pdbx_seq_one_letter_code
_entity_poly.pdbx_strand_id
1 'polypeptide(L)'
;MPNEFNSPALRISNIVHGRRNVADRVEYMLDPKGQDTSKFEIPEQIVLTRWRQRRSNAYQFGGMRLSPNIWRSIKVALGENWSNIERFEATEIDRLYEASTARLKSKHYKAVNGGNLLKLVHGLGVTKFNALMNRHNDPARLKIYGTPDLFVWAVSKNSEKIDHVRFIEVKKPREPLSEDQVNELHYLNFDLKVKARVLRLREARPLSQ
;
A
#
# COMPACT_ATOMS: atom_id res chain seq x y z
N MET A 1 21.87 -5.47 3.74
CA MET A 1 20.66 -4.70 3.36
C MET A 1 20.69 -3.43 4.19
N PRO A 2 20.74 -2.23 3.58
CA PRO A 2 20.86 -1.01 4.35
C PRO A 2 19.64 -0.91 5.27
N ASN A 3 19.88 -0.70 6.57
CA ASN A 3 18.84 -0.44 7.58
C ASN A 3 18.02 0.83 7.30
N GLU A 4 18.30 1.50 6.19
CA GLU A 4 17.81 2.81 5.77
C GLU A 4 16.28 2.87 5.73
N PHE A 5 15.62 1.87 5.15
CA PHE A 5 14.16 1.86 5.00
C PHE A 5 13.41 1.09 6.10
N ASN A 6 14.02 0.84 7.27
CA ASN A 6 13.36 0.07 8.34
C ASN A 6 12.57 0.92 9.34
N SER A 7 12.61 2.25 9.20
CA SER A 7 12.02 3.20 10.13
C SER A 7 10.86 3.99 9.49
N PRO A 8 9.86 4.43 10.27
CA PRO A 8 9.59 4.07 11.67
C PRO A 8 8.98 2.67 11.81
N ALA A 9 9.17 2.05 12.98
CA ALA A 9 8.60 0.74 13.29
C ALA A 9 7.06 0.76 13.17
N LEU A 10 6.48 -0.26 12.54
CA LEU A 10 5.01 -0.39 12.41
C LEU A 10 4.34 -0.97 13.67
N ARG A 11 5.13 -1.54 14.59
CA ARG A 11 4.64 -2.25 15.78
C ARG A 11 3.61 -3.34 15.45
N ILE A 12 3.87 -4.07 14.37
CA ILE A 12 3.19 -5.31 13.98
C ILE A 12 4.24 -6.40 13.82
N SER A 13 3.88 -7.65 14.12
CA SER A 13 4.77 -8.78 13.90
C SER A 13 5.07 -8.94 12.42
N ASN A 14 6.35 -9.14 12.08
CA ASN A 14 6.79 -9.56 10.75
C ASN A 14 7.04 -11.07 10.66
N ILE A 15 6.72 -11.83 11.72
CA ILE A 15 6.90 -13.28 11.75
C ILE A 15 5.72 -13.94 11.03
N VAL A 16 5.98 -14.89 10.13
CA VAL A 16 4.97 -15.62 9.37
C VAL A 16 5.19 -17.13 9.46
N HIS A 17 4.11 -17.89 9.33
CA HIS A 17 4.07 -19.34 9.51
C HIS A 17 3.45 -20.01 8.29
N GLY A 18 3.76 -21.30 8.10
CA GLY A 18 3.11 -22.13 7.08
C GLY A 18 3.30 -21.59 5.67
N ARG A 19 4.54 -21.39 5.22
CA ARG A 19 4.77 -21.00 3.83
C ARG A 19 4.17 -22.07 2.90
N ARG A 20 3.35 -21.66 1.95
CA ARG A 20 2.91 -22.50 0.82
C ARG A 20 3.05 -21.76 -0.51
N ASN A 21 3.15 -22.51 -1.60
CA ASN A 21 3.10 -21.97 -2.95
C ASN A 21 1.84 -22.49 -3.63
N VAL A 22 0.96 -21.58 -4.09
CA VAL A 22 -0.28 -21.91 -4.79
C VAL A 22 -0.30 -21.12 -6.09
N ALA A 23 -0.32 -21.80 -7.25
CA ALA A 23 -0.27 -21.17 -8.57
C ALA A 23 0.82 -20.08 -8.68
N ASP A 24 2.06 -20.44 -8.32
CA ASP A 24 3.25 -19.57 -8.30
C ASP A 24 3.19 -18.38 -7.33
N ARG A 25 2.20 -18.34 -6.43
CA ARG A 25 2.09 -17.33 -5.38
C ARG A 25 2.46 -17.90 -4.03
N VAL A 26 3.37 -17.21 -3.37
CA VAL A 26 3.71 -17.48 -1.97
C VAL A 26 2.57 -16.97 -1.09
N GLU A 27 2.10 -17.82 -0.19
CA GLU A 27 1.14 -17.47 0.84
C GLU A 27 1.65 -17.93 2.21
N TYR A 28 1.14 -17.30 3.27
CA TYR A 28 1.40 -17.65 4.66
C TYR A 28 0.09 -17.74 5.43
N MET A 29 0.11 -18.46 6.55
CA MET A 29 -1.04 -18.54 7.45
C MET A 29 -1.43 -17.14 7.94
N LEU A 30 -2.74 -16.85 7.93
CA LEU A 30 -3.29 -15.58 8.41
C LEU A 30 -3.11 -15.44 9.93
N ASP A 31 -3.23 -16.54 10.66
CA ASP A 31 -3.02 -16.57 12.10
C ASP A 31 -1.56 -16.25 12.46
N PRO A 32 -1.30 -15.17 13.23
CA PRO A 32 0.05 -14.81 13.64
C PRO A 32 0.69 -15.81 14.61
N LYS A 33 -0.06 -16.73 15.21
CA LYS A 33 0.47 -17.77 16.11
C LYS A 33 0.84 -19.07 15.38
N GLY A 34 0.41 -19.24 14.12
CA GLY A 34 0.64 -20.46 13.36
C GLY A 34 -0.12 -21.69 13.89
N GLN A 35 -1.24 -21.48 14.58
CA GLN A 35 -2.10 -22.52 15.14
C GLN A 35 -3.27 -22.82 14.20
N ASP A 36 -3.87 -21.80 13.60
CA ASP A 36 -4.95 -21.96 12.62
C ASP A 36 -4.40 -22.09 11.20
N THR A 37 -4.53 -23.29 10.65
CA THR A 37 -4.08 -23.65 9.30
C THR A 37 -5.21 -23.59 8.26
N SER A 38 -6.37 -23.01 8.58
CA SER A 38 -7.51 -22.96 7.66
C SER A 38 -7.44 -21.79 6.67
N LYS A 39 -6.71 -20.72 7.00
CA LYS A 39 -6.65 -19.49 6.22
C LYS A 39 -5.23 -19.09 5.89
N PHE A 40 -4.99 -18.81 4.61
CA PHE A 40 -3.72 -18.30 4.11
C PHE A 40 -3.94 -17.08 3.24
N GLU A 41 -2.94 -16.21 3.23
CA GLU A 41 -2.95 -14.97 2.49
C GLU A 41 -1.56 -14.65 1.95
N ILE A 42 -1.52 -13.86 0.89
CA ILE A 42 -0.28 -13.31 0.33
C ILE A 42 0.41 -12.33 1.31
N PRO A 43 1.73 -12.08 1.16
CA PRO A 43 2.51 -11.25 2.08
C PRO A 43 1.88 -9.89 2.40
N GLU A 44 1.41 -9.17 1.38
CA GLU A 44 0.88 -7.82 1.52
C GLU A 44 -0.42 -7.82 2.34
N GLN A 45 -1.24 -8.85 2.15
CA GLN A 45 -2.51 -8.99 2.83
C GLN A 45 -2.32 -9.40 4.31
N ILE A 46 -1.32 -10.22 4.63
CA ILE A 46 -0.92 -10.51 6.01
C ILE A 46 -0.56 -9.22 6.75
N VAL A 47 0.30 -8.40 6.14
CA VAL A 47 0.79 -7.15 6.73
C VAL A 47 -0.37 -6.17 6.93
N LEU A 48 -1.21 -6.01 5.91
CA LEU A 48 -2.36 -5.11 5.96
C LEU A 48 -3.39 -5.53 7.02
N THR A 49 -3.70 -6.83 7.12
CA THR A 49 -4.61 -7.34 8.15
C THR A 49 -4.07 -7.06 9.54
N ARG A 50 -2.78 -7.37 9.80
CA ARG A 50 -2.15 -7.11 11.10
C ARG A 50 -2.12 -5.62 11.45
N TRP A 51 -1.89 -4.75 10.47
CA TRP A 51 -1.95 -3.30 10.66
C TRP A 51 -3.34 -2.85 11.10
N ARG A 52 -4.39 -3.28 10.40
CA ARG A 52 -5.79 -2.93 10.70
C ARG A 52 -6.26 -3.47 12.06
N GLN A 53 -5.74 -4.62 12.49
CA GLN A 53 -6.07 -5.25 13.77
C GLN A 53 -5.35 -4.65 14.98
N ARG A 54 -4.45 -3.68 14.79
CA ARG A 54 -3.75 -3.04 15.90
C ARG A 54 -4.75 -2.43 16.90
N ARG A 55 -4.57 -2.76 18.17
CA ARG A 55 -5.34 -2.17 19.27
C ARG A 55 -4.67 -0.89 19.73
N SER A 56 -5.45 0.18 19.84
CA SER A 56 -5.02 1.48 20.36
C SER A 56 -6.20 2.21 20.97
N ASN A 57 -5.97 2.89 22.10
CA ASN A 57 -6.95 3.78 22.71
C ASN A 57 -7.05 5.11 21.94
N ALA A 58 -5.97 5.52 21.25
CA ALA A 58 -5.90 6.79 20.55
C ALA A 58 -6.23 6.71 19.06
N TYR A 59 -6.10 5.53 18.44
CA TYR A 59 -6.11 5.41 16.98
C TYR A 59 -6.98 4.26 16.46
N GLN A 60 -7.55 4.47 15.28
CA GLN A 60 -8.06 3.43 14.39
C GLN A 60 -7.12 3.28 13.20
N PHE A 61 -6.89 2.06 12.74
CA PHE A 61 -5.90 1.77 11.72
C PHE A 61 -6.57 1.27 10.43
N GLY A 62 -6.27 1.96 9.33
CA GLY A 62 -6.74 1.58 8.00
C GLY A 62 -5.58 1.47 7.02
N GLY A 63 -5.88 1.06 5.80
CA GLY A 63 -4.88 0.91 4.76
C GLY A 63 -5.49 0.30 3.51
N MET A 64 -4.74 0.33 2.42
CA MET A 64 -5.07 -0.36 1.18
C MET A 64 -3.80 -0.94 0.54
N ARG A 65 -4.01 -1.95 -0.30
CA ARG A 65 -2.99 -2.39 -1.23
C ARG A 65 -2.92 -1.42 -2.40
N LEU A 66 -1.71 -1.10 -2.84
CA LEU A 66 -1.46 -0.32 -4.03
C LEU A 66 -1.18 -1.27 -5.18
N SER A 67 -1.87 -1.10 -6.29
CA SER A 67 -1.45 -1.76 -7.53
C SER A 67 -0.23 -1.02 -8.10
N PRO A 68 0.67 -1.72 -8.84
CA PRO A 68 1.81 -1.06 -9.48
C PRO A 68 1.40 0.11 -10.38
N ASN A 69 0.18 0.08 -10.93
CA ASN A 69 -0.37 1.07 -11.85
C ASN A 69 -1.41 2.01 -11.20
N ILE A 70 -1.44 2.15 -9.87
CA ILE A 70 -2.49 2.91 -9.19
C ILE A 70 -2.60 4.37 -9.70
N TRP A 71 -1.48 5.06 -9.88
CA TRP A 71 -1.45 6.45 -10.34
C TRP A 71 -1.98 6.61 -11.77
N ARG A 72 -1.71 5.63 -12.63
CA ARG A 72 -2.22 5.57 -14.01
C ARG A 72 -3.70 5.24 -14.03
N SER A 73 -4.13 4.34 -13.14
CA SER A 73 -5.53 4.02 -12.92
C SER A 73 -6.34 5.25 -12.52
N ILE A 74 -5.83 6.06 -11.58
CA ILE A 74 -6.46 7.33 -11.17
C ILE A 74 -6.58 8.29 -12.36
N LYS A 75 -5.50 8.48 -13.13
CA LYS A 75 -5.53 9.35 -14.32
C LYS A 75 -6.57 8.90 -15.36
N VAL A 76 -6.69 7.58 -15.59
CA VAL A 76 -7.69 7.04 -16.53
C VAL A 76 -9.12 7.24 -16.03
N ALA A 77 -9.36 7.09 -14.72
CA ALA A 77 -10.71 7.21 -14.16
C ALA A 77 -11.17 8.67 -14.03
N LEU A 78 -10.30 9.55 -13.52
CA LEU A 78 -10.64 10.94 -13.20
C LEU A 78 -10.33 11.92 -14.35
N GLY A 79 -9.60 11.50 -15.39
CA GLY A 79 -9.24 12.39 -16.51
C GLY A 79 -8.30 13.50 -16.08
N GLU A 80 -8.62 14.76 -16.37
CA GLU A 80 -7.85 15.93 -15.92
C GLU A 80 -8.24 16.39 -14.50
N ASN A 81 -9.37 15.88 -13.98
CA ASN A 81 -9.95 16.32 -12.71
C ASN A 81 -9.22 15.81 -11.47
N TRP A 82 -8.23 14.91 -11.60
CA TRP A 82 -7.48 14.40 -10.45
C TRP A 82 -6.75 15.51 -9.69
N SER A 83 -6.46 16.65 -10.33
CA SER A 83 -5.84 17.82 -9.70
C SER A 83 -6.75 18.50 -8.67
N ASN A 84 -8.07 18.32 -8.77
CA ASN A 84 -9.09 18.87 -7.88
C ASN A 84 -9.80 17.76 -7.06
N ILE A 85 -9.16 16.61 -6.88
CA ILE A 85 -9.76 15.41 -6.28
C ILE A 85 -10.32 15.62 -4.87
N GLU A 86 -9.82 16.62 -4.13
CA GLU A 86 -10.32 16.98 -2.80
C GLU A 86 -11.77 17.52 -2.80
N ARG A 87 -12.31 17.90 -3.96
CA ARG A 87 -13.69 18.37 -4.13
C ARG A 87 -14.69 17.25 -4.39
N PHE A 88 -14.21 16.03 -4.57
CA PHE A 88 -15.04 14.88 -4.90
C PHE A 88 -15.46 14.14 -3.65
N GLU A 89 -16.70 13.68 -3.63
CA GLU A 89 -17.18 12.70 -2.68
C GLU A 89 -16.74 11.28 -3.08
N ALA A 90 -16.65 10.39 -2.10
CA ALA A 90 -16.24 9.00 -2.33
C ALA A 90 -17.11 8.30 -3.39
N THR A 91 -18.42 8.56 -3.38
CA THR A 91 -19.38 7.97 -4.31
C THR A 91 -19.24 8.54 -5.73
N GLU A 92 -18.82 9.79 -5.88
CA GLU A 92 -18.53 10.38 -7.19
C GLU A 92 -17.28 9.75 -7.80
N ILE A 93 -16.23 9.54 -7.00
CA ILE A 93 -15.04 8.80 -7.43
C ILE A 93 -15.40 7.38 -7.86
N ASP A 94 -16.21 6.67 -7.09
CA ASP A 94 -16.66 5.32 -7.43
C ASP A 94 -17.43 5.30 -8.77
N ARG A 95 -18.31 6.29 -9.02
CA ARG A 95 -19.02 6.42 -10.32
C ARG A 95 -18.06 6.70 -11.48
N LEU A 96 -17.03 7.51 -11.29
CA LEU A 96 -16.02 7.78 -12.33
C LEU A 96 -15.20 6.53 -12.68
N TYR A 97 -14.86 5.72 -11.66
CA TYR A 97 -14.23 4.42 -11.87
C TYR A 97 -15.16 3.47 -12.63
N GLU A 98 -16.43 3.39 -12.24
CA GLU A 98 -17.43 2.55 -12.91
C GLU A 98 -17.58 2.92 -14.39
N ALA A 99 -17.74 4.22 -14.68
CA ALA A 99 -17.82 4.75 -16.05
C ALA A 99 -16.55 4.50 -16.89
N SER A 100 -15.41 4.29 -16.24
CA SER A 100 -14.11 4.04 -16.89
C SER A 100 -13.73 2.55 -16.96
N THR A 101 -14.61 1.64 -16.52
CA THR A 101 -14.31 0.20 -16.38
C THR A 101 -13.73 -0.43 -17.65
N ALA A 102 -14.31 -0.16 -18.82
CA ALA A 102 -13.81 -0.72 -20.08
C ALA A 102 -12.38 -0.28 -20.40
N ARG A 103 -12.05 1.01 -20.18
CA ARG A 103 -10.71 1.58 -20.41
C ARG A 103 -9.69 1.07 -19.39
N LEU A 104 -10.11 0.84 -18.15
CA LEU A 104 -9.26 0.25 -17.11
C LEU A 104 -8.94 -1.21 -17.42
N LYS A 105 -9.95 -1.98 -17.83
CA LYS A 105 -9.80 -3.41 -18.20
C LYS A 105 -8.85 -3.58 -19.38
N SER A 106 -8.95 -2.76 -20.43
CA SER A 106 -8.05 -2.84 -21.60
C SER A 106 -6.59 -2.55 -21.27
N LYS A 107 -6.32 -1.88 -20.15
CA LYS A 107 -4.96 -1.57 -19.65
C LYS A 107 -4.53 -2.44 -18.47
N HIS A 108 -5.37 -3.39 -18.04
CA HIS A 108 -5.18 -4.19 -16.82
C HIS A 108 -4.98 -3.33 -15.55
N TYR A 109 -5.65 -2.18 -15.48
CA TYR A 109 -5.63 -1.31 -14.32
C TYR A 109 -6.76 -1.65 -13.36
N LYS A 110 -6.47 -1.62 -12.05
CA LYS A 110 -7.45 -1.89 -11.00
C LYS A 110 -8.15 -0.60 -10.57
N ALA A 111 -9.46 -0.66 -10.40
CA ALA A 111 -10.21 0.42 -9.77
C ALA A 111 -9.78 0.60 -8.30
N VAL A 112 -9.92 1.83 -7.80
CA VAL A 112 -9.64 2.17 -6.41
C VAL A 112 -10.95 2.63 -5.78
N ASN A 113 -11.30 2.11 -4.61
CA ASN A 113 -12.45 2.59 -3.87
C ASN A 113 -12.29 4.07 -3.51
N GLY A 114 -13.33 4.87 -3.73
CA GLY A 114 -13.32 6.32 -3.54
C GLY A 114 -12.97 6.74 -2.12
N GLY A 115 -13.50 6.07 -1.11
CA GLY A 115 -13.16 6.34 0.29
C GLY A 115 -11.68 6.13 0.59
N ASN A 116 -11.08 5.06 0.06
CA ASN A 116 -9.64 4.83 0.19
C ASN A 116 -8.80 5.84 -0.60
N LEU A 117 -9.25 6.25 -1.79
CA LEU A 117 -8.57 7.29 -2.58
C LEU A 117 -8.59 8.63 -1.85
N LEU A 118 -9.70 9.02 -1.22
CA LEU A 118 -9.76 10.21 -0.38
C LEU A 118 -8.82 10.10 0.83
N LYS A 119 -8.73 8.93 1.50
CA LYS A 119 -7.74 8.74 2.59
C LYS A 119 -6.29 8.87 2.09
N LEU A 120 -5.99 8.43 0.87
CA LEU A 120 -4.69 8.64 0.22
C LEU A 120 -4.42 10.13 0.00
N VAL A 121 -5.35 10.85 -0.61
CA VAL A 121 -5.23 12.29 -0.89
C VAL A 121 -5.07 13.08 0.42
N HIS A 122 -5.99 12.92 1.37
CA HIS A 122 -5.94 13.64 2.64
C HIS A 122 -4.69 13.30 3.45
N GLY A 123 -4.25 12.04 3.42
CA GLY A 123 -3.06 11.62 4.14
C GLY A 123 -1.75 12.17 3.57
N LEU A 124 -1.70 12.40 2.26
CA LEU A 124 -0.54 12.98 1.58
C LEU A 124 -0.58 14.52 1.57
N GLY A 125 -1.78 15.09 1.54
CA GLY A 125 -2.01 16.46 1.10
C GLY A 125 -1.89 16.59 -0.42
N VAL A 126 -2.61 17.56 -0.99
CA VAL A 126 -2.75 17.76 -2.44
C VAL A 126 -1.40 17.95 -3.13
N THR A 127 -0.48 18.71 -2.55
CA THR A 127 0.84 18.97 -3.15
C THR A 127 1.63 17.67 -3.40
N LYS A 128 1.69 16.78 -2.42
CA LYS A 128 2.46 15.52 -2.52
C LYS A 128 1.73 14.50 -3.37
N PHE A 129 0.40 14.46 -3.28
CA PHE A 129 -0.42 13.64 -4.17
C PHE A 129 -0.20 14.04 -5.64
N ASN A 130 -0.23 15.34 -5.95
CA ASN A 130 -0.01 15.84 -7.31
C ASN A 130 1.41 15.56 -7.81
N ALA A 131 2.42 15.64 -6.94
CA ALA A 131 3.78 15.26 -7.28
C ALA A 131 3.89 13.78 -7.70
N LEU A 132 3.21 12.87 -6.97
CA LEU A 132 3.14 11.45 -7.33
C LEU A 132 2.36 11.22 -8.63
N MET A 133 1.22 11.91 -8.81
CA MET A 133 0.44 11.83 -10.03
C MET A 133 1.24 12.29 -11.25
N ASN A 134 1.97 13.40 -11.16
CA ASN A 134 2.82 13.90 -12.24
C ASN A 134 3.96 12.91 -12.54
N ARG A 135 4.71 12.48 -11.52
CA ARG A 135 5.82 11.54 -11.69
C ARG A 135 5.39 10.25 -12.38
N HIS A 136 4.36 9.57 -11.87
CA HIS A 136 4.00 8.23 -12.36
C HIS A 136 3.23 8.23 -13.68
N ASN A 137 2.71 9.38 -14.11
CA ASN A 137 2.04 9.56 -15.40
C ASN A 137 2.93 10.27 -16.45
N ASP A 138 4.19 10.55 -16.13
CA ASP A 138 5.20 11.00 -17.09
C ASP A 138 5.46 9.89 -18.12
N PRO A 139 5.37 10.16 -19.44
CA PRO A 139 5.69 9.20 -20.49
C PRO A 139 7.08 8.55 -20.33
N ALA A 140 8.07 9.27 -19.83
CA ALA A 140 9.42 8.74 -19.60
C ALA A 140 9.46 7.65 -18.52
N ARG A 141 8.42 7.53 -17.69
CA ARG A 141 8.34 6.56 -16.58
C ARG A 141 7.36 5.43 -16.83
N LEU A 142 6.84 5.25 -18.05
CA LEU A 142 5.83 4.23 -18.36
C LEU A 142 6.25 2.79 -18.02
N LYS A 143 7.55 2.49 -18.10
CA LYS A 143 8.10 1.14 -17.82
C LYS A 143 8.74 1.00 -16.44
N ILE A 144 8.60 2.01 -15.58
CA ILE A 144 9.13 2.01 -14.21
C ILE A 144 8.00 1.57 -13.25
N TYR A 145 8.29 0.59 -12.41
CA TYR A 145 7.31 -0.05 -11.51
C TYR A 145 7.86 -0.17 -10.09
N GLY A 146 7.98 0.97 -9.40
CA GLY A 146 8.50 1.06 -8.03
C GLY A 146 7.46 1.33 -6.93
N THR A 147 6.18 1.50 -7.27
CA THR A 147 5.10 1.82 -6.32
C THR A 147 5.10 0.80 -5.16
N PRO A 148 5.22 1.25 -3.89
CA PRO A 148 5.20 0.34 -2.73
C PRO A 148 3.91 -0.46 -2.64
N ASP A 149 3.95 -1.64 -2.04
CA ASP A 149 2.79 -2.55 -1.99
C ASP A 149 1.57 -2.01 -1.22
N LEU A 150 1.79 -1.22 -0.16
CA LEU A 150 0.73 -0.77 0.73
C LEU A 150 0.81 0.74 0.98
N PHE A 151 -0.37 1.35 1.16
CA PHE A 151 -0.53 2.63 1.82
C PHE A 151 -1.38 2.42 3.07
N VAL A 152 -0.84 2.79 4.23
CA VAL A 152 -1.51 2.62 5.51
C VAL A 152 -1.66 3.95 6.22
N TRP A 153 -2.71 4.07 7.03
CA TRP A 153 -2.99 5.27 7.80
C TRP A 153 -3.47 4.95 9.21
N ALA A 154 -3.28 5.91 10.11
CA ALA A 154 -3.88 5.93 11.43
C ALA A 154 -4.77 7.17 11.53
N VAL A 155 -6.01 6.97 11.97
CA VAL A 155 -6.98 8.02 12.26
C VAL A 155 -7.06 8.21 13.76
N SER A 156 -6.92 9.44 14.23
CA SER A 156 -7.13 9.77 15.64
C SER A 156 -8.60 9.55 16.02
N LYS A 157 -8.85 8.82 17.10
CA LYS A 157 -10.21 8.62 17.62
C LYS A 157 -10.81 9.90 18.19
N ASN A 158 -9.98 10.85 18.61
CA ASN A 158 -10.45 12.10 19.23
C ASN A 158 -10.84 13.14 18.18
N SER A 159 -10.06 13.25 17.09
CA SER A 159 -10.30 14.28 16.06
C SER A 159 -10.88 13.74 14.77
N GLU A 160 -10.94 12.42 14.60
CA GLU A 160 -11.34 11.73 13.36
C GLU A 160 -10.48 12.09 12.13
N LYS A 161 -9.37 12.81 12.34
CA LYS A 161 -8.41 13.18 11.31
C LYS A 161 -7.33 12.13 11.17
N ILE A 162 -6.77 12.03 9.96
CA ILE A 162 -5.57 11.24 9.72
C ILE A 162 -4.42 11.87 10.49
N ASP A 163 -3.82 11.10 11.39
CA ASP A 163 -2.69 11.52 12.21
C ASP A 163 -1.36 11.24 11.48
N HIS A 164 -1.24 10.04 10.90
CA HIS A 164 -0.07 9.68 10.10
C HIS A 164 -0.39 8.67 9.02
N VAL A 165 0.39 8.72 7.94
CA VAL A 165 0.37 7.76 6.85
C VAL A 165 1.74 7.18 6.58
N ARG A 166 1.78 5.99 5.97
CA ARG A 166 3.02 5.35 5.53
C ARG A 166 2.81 4.57 4.24
N PHE A 167 3.82 4.62 3.37
CA PHE A 167 4.00 3.62 2.34
C PHE A 167 4.80 2.43 2.88
N ILE A 168 4.42 1.22 2.50
CA ILE A 168 5.13 -0.01 2.91
C ILE A 168 5.38 -0.86 1.68
N GLU A 169 6.66 -1.12 1.41
CA GLU A 169 7.12 -2.18 0.53
C GLU A 169 7.27 -3.47 1.35
N VAL A 170 6.56 -4.51 0.98
CA VAL A 170 6.55 -5.79 1.68
C VAL A 170 7.51 -6.73 0.98
N LYS A 171 8.44 -7.33 1.75
CA LYS A 171 9.40 -8.28 1.19
C LYS A 171 9.34 -9.62 1.87
N LYS A 172 9.39 -10.70 1.08
CA LYS A 172 9.60 -12.05 1.60
C LYS A 172 11.00 -12.17 2.23
N PRO A 173 11.28 -13.24 2.99
CA PRO A 173 12.63 -13.51 3.45
C PRO A 173 13.63 -13.48 2.28
N ARG A 174 14.74 -12.77 2.47
CA ARG A 174 15.87 -12.63 1.52
C ARG A 174 15.56 -12.01 0.14
N GLU A 175 14.31 -11.68 -0.17
CA GLU A 175 13.94 -11.04 -1.44
C GLU A 175 14.58 -9.64 -1.59
N PRO A 176 15.39 -9.39 -2.63
CA PRO A 176 16.00 -8.07 -2.83
C PRO A 176 14.94 -7.00 -3.12
N LEU A 177 15.27 -5.73 -2.86
CA LEU A 177 14.56 -4.61 -3.48
C LEU A 177 15.07 -4.46 -4.90
N SER A 178 14.18 -4.17 -5.85
CA SER A 178 14.60 -3.74 -7.18
C SER A 178 15.13 -2.30 -7.14
N GLU A 179 15.85 -1.91 -8.19
CA GLU A 179 16.33 -0.53 -8.35
C GLU A 179 15.17 0.48 -8.36
N ASP A 180 14.09 0.17 -9.10
CA ASP A 180 12.86 0.98 -9.14
C ASP A 180 12.25 1.18 -7.75
N GLN A 181 12.24 0.14 -6.91
CA GLN A 181 11.71 0.22 -5.55
C GLN A 181 12.60 1.06 -4.65
N VAL A 182 13.92 0.91 -4.75
CA VAL A 182 14.88 1.75 -4.02
C VAL A 182 14.70 3.21 -4.43
N ASN A 183 14.64 3.49 -5.73
CA ASN A 183 14.42 4.84 -6.26
C ASN A 183 13.10 5.46 -5.75
N GLU A 184 12.02 4.70 -5.72
CA GLU A 184 10.73 5.18 -5.22
C GLU A 184 10.74 5.41 -3.71
N LEU A 185 11.36 4.52 -2.93
CA LEU A 185 11.52 4.68 -1.48
C LEU A 185 12.36 5.91 -1.12
N HIS A 186 13.40 6.21 -1.89
CA HIS A 186 14.17 7.43 -1.73
C HIS A 186 13.32 8.66 -2.04
N TYR A 187 12.64 8.67 -3.18
CA TYR A 187 11.77 9.79 -3.60
C TYR A 187 10.72 10.11 -2.53
N LEU A 188 10.04 9.08 -2.02
CA LEU A 188 9.03 9.23 -0.98
C LEU A 188 9.62 9.82 0.32
N ASN A 189 10.72 9.27 0.82
CA ASN A 189 11.29 9.66 2.11
C ASN A 189 12.03 11.00 2.07
N PHE A 190 12.80 11.25 1.01
CA PHE A 190 13.76 12.35 0.96
C PHE A 190 13.24 13.54 0.17
N ASP A 191 12.50 13.33 -0.91
CA ASP A 191 11.99 14.44 -1.72
C ASP A 191 10.60 14.86 -1.24
N LEU A 192 9.68 13.91 -1.08
CA LEU A 192 8.31 14.20 -0.64
C LEU A 192 8.14 14.30 0.88
N LYS A 193 9.16 13.87 1.65
CA LYS A 193 9.11 13.79 3.12
C LYS A 193 7.87 13.02 3.61
N VAL A 194 7.49 11.94 2.91
CA VAL A 194 6.46 10.99 3.32
C VAL A 194 7.15 9.73 3.80
N LYS A 195 6.75 9.22 4.97
CA LYS A 195 7.38 8.04 5.54
C LYS A 195 7.07 6.81 4.68
N ALA A 196 8.10 6.26 4.06
CA ALA A 196 8.05 5.01 3.31
C ALA A 196 9.05 4.02 3.90
N ARG A 197 8.67 2.75 4.01
CA ARG A 197 9.53 1.75 4.63
C ARG A 197 9.43 0.39 3.97
N VAL A 198 10.41 -0.45 4.22
CA VAL A 198 10.38 -1.87 3.90
C VAL A 198 9.97 -2.65 5.13
N LEU A 199 8.98 -3.54 5.00
CA LEU A 199 8.68 -4.55 5.99
C LEU A 199 9.03 -5.92 5.42
N ARG A 200 10.17 -6.45 5.87
CA ARG A 200 10.60 -7.79 5.53
C ARG A 200 9.99 -8.82 6.45
N LEU A 201 9.22 -9.75 5.90
CA LEU A 201 8.70 -10.91 6.60
C LEU A 201 9.84 -11.87 6.96
N ARG A 202 9.65 -12.57 8.06
CA ARG A 202 10.56 -13.59 8.59
C ARG A 202 9.75 -14.84 8.83
N GLU A 203 10.15 -15.95 8.20
CA GLU A 203 9.54 -17.24 8.50
C GLU A 203 9.94 -17.67 9.91
N ALA A 204 8.94 -18.09 10.69
CA ALA A 204 9.19 -18.74 11.97
C ALA A 204 10.01 -20.01 11.72
N ARG A 205 10.92 -20.33 12.65
CA ARG A 205 11.59 -21.63 12.61
C ARG A 205 10.52 -22.72 12.75
N PRO A 206 10.70 -23.89 12.12
CA PRO A 206 9.87 -25.04 12.44
C PRO A 206 9.84 -25.21 13.95
N LEU A 207 8.65 -25.41 14.53
CA LEU A 207 8.58 -25.93 15.88
C LEU A 207 9.32 -27.27 15.82
N SER A 208 10.44 -27.38 16.55
CA SER A 208 11.12 -28.65 16.76
C SER A 208 10.06 -29.64 17.23
N GLN A 209 9.86 -30.71 16.46
CA GLN A 209 9.08 -31.88 16.88
C GLN A 209 9.73 -32.53 18.09
#